data_AF-P46170-F1
#
_entry.id   AF-P46170-F1
#
_cell.length_a   1.000
_cell.length_b   1.000
_cell.length_c   1.000
_cell.angle_alpha   90.00
_cell.angle_beta   90.00
_cell.angle_gamma   90.00
#
_symmetry.space_group_name_H-M   'P 1'
#
loop_
_entity.id
_entity.type
_entity.pdbx_description
1 polymer ?
#
loop_
_entity_poly.entity_id
_entity_poly.type
_entity_poly.pdbx_seq_one_letter_code
_entity_poly.pdbx_strand_id
1 'polypeptide(L)' 'GPLSCGRNGGVCIPIRCPVPMRQIGTCFGRPVKCCRSW' A
#
# COMPACT_ATOMS: atom_id res chain seq x y z
N GLY A 1 5.85 6.56 -3.43
CA GLY A 1 5.31 7.35 -2.30
C GLY A 1 3.79 7.22 -2.22
N PRO A 2 3.10 7.88 -1.27
CA PRO A 2 1.63 7.80 -1.12
C PRO A 2 0.88 8.19 -2.39
N LEU A 3 1.32 9.23 -3.08
CA LEU A 3 0.77 9.65 -4.38
C LEU A 3 0.95 8.56 -5.45
N SER A 4 2.11 7.91 -5.49
CA SER A 4 2.36 6.76 -6.39
C SER A 4 1.46 5.56 -6.04
N CYS A 5 1.22 5.34 -4.75
CA CYS A 5 0.34 4.27 -4.28
C CYS A 5 -1.09 4.50 -4.78
N GLY A 6 -1.63 5.70 -4.57
CA GLY A 6 -2.95 6.08 -5.08
C GLY A 6 -3.05 5.99 -6.60
N ARG A 7 -2.03 6.47 -7.34
CA ARG A 7 -1.96 6.36 -8.81
C ARG A 7 -1.98 4.91 -9.30
N ASN A 8 -1.42 3.97 -8.55
CA ASN A 8 -1.42 2.55 -8.88
C ASN A 8 -2.69 1.80 -8.43
N GLY A 9 -3.72 2.51 -7.93
CA GLY A 9 -4.95 1.91 -7.39
C GLY A 9 -4.73 1.25 -6.02
N GLY A 10 -3.70 1.65 -5.29
CA GLY A 10 -3.41 1.16 -3.94
C GLY A 10 -3.80 2.16 -2.84
N VAL A 11 -3.85 1.65 -1.62
CA VAL A 11 -4.08 2.39 -0.38
C VAL A 11 -2.91 2.20 0.58
N CYS A 12 -2.58 3.25 1.35
CA CYS A 12 -1.50 3.21 2.32
C CYS A 12 -2.04 2.65 3.65
N ILE A 13 -1.56 1.47 4.06
CA ILE A 13 -2.01 0.78 5.28
C ILE A 13 -0.82 0.55 6.22
N PRO A 14 -0.94 0.88 7.51
CA PRO A 14 0.11 0.61 8.49
C PRO A 14 0.27 -0.90 8.71
N ILE A 15 1.51 -1.34 9.03
CA ILE A 15 1.85 -2.70 9.49
C ILE A 15 1.75 -3.77 8.39
N ARG A 16 0.54 -4.11 7.93
CA ARG A 16 0.30 -5.17 6.94
C ARG A 16 -0.92 -4.90 6.07
N CYS A 17 -0.89 -5.39 4.83
CA CYS A 17 -2.07 -5.39 3.97
C CYS A 17 -3.08 -6.42 4.50
N PRO A 18 -4.36 -6.04 4.65
CA PRO A 18 -5.41 -6.99 4.98
C PRO A 18 -5.67 -7.92 3.79
N VAL A 19 -6.13 -9.14 4.04
CA VAL A 19 -6.60 -10.05 2.98
C VAL A 19 -7.92 -9.49 2.41
N PRO A 20 -8.14 -9.46 1.08
CA PRO A 20 -7.36 -10.07 -0.02
C PRO A 20 -6.34 -9.14 -0.71
N MET A 21 -5.93 -8.03 -0.07
CA MET A 21 -4.98 -7.09 -0.67
C MET A 21 -3.55 -7.63 -0.67
N ARG A 22 -2.77 -7.28 -1.71
CA ARG A 22 -1.33 -7.53 -1.80
C ARG A 22 -0.52 -6.24 -1.65
N GLN A 23 0.68 -6.38 -1.08
CA GLN A 23 1.64 -5.31 -1.00
C GLN A 23 2.28 -5.06 -2.38
N ILE A 24 2.19 -3.82 -2.87
CA ILE A 24 2.79 -3.39 -4.15
C ILE A 24 3.89 -2.35 -3.95
N GLY A 25 4.12 -1.89 -2.72
CA GLY A 25 5.16 -0.91 -2.39
C GLY A 25 5.08 -0.43 -0.95
N THR A 26 5.62 0.77 -0.70
CA THR A 26 5.56 1.45 0.60
C THR A 26 5.09 2.90 0.44
N CYS A 27 4.46 3.41 1.49
CA CYS A 27 4.13 4.81 1.67
C CYS A 27 4.97 5.36 2.82
N PHE A 28 5.54 6.55 2.70
CA PHE A 28 6.26 7.21 3.81
C PHE A 28 7.39 6.39 4.49
N GLY A 29 7.89 5.32 3.85
CA GLY A 29 8.91 4.43 4.42
C GLY A 29 8.38 3.13 5.01
N ARG A 30 9.16 2.49 5.88
CA ARG A 30 8.95 1.10 6.34
C ARG A 30 7.65 0.79 7.10
N PRO A 31 6.99 1.70 7.86
CA PRO A 31 5.83 1.28 8.64
C PRO A 31 4.54 1.22 7.81
N VAL A 32 4.46 1.92 6.68
CA VAL A 32 3.22 2.02 5.89
C VAL A 32 3.42 1.34 4.54
N LYS A 33 2.61 0.32 4.28
CA LYS A 33 2.65 -0.46 3.06
C LYS A 33 1.66 0.11 2.06
N CYS A 34 2.02 0.09 0.79
CA CYS A 34 1.07 0.32 -0.28
C CYS A 34 0.40 -1.01 -0.63
N CYS A 35 -0.91 -1.09 -0.43
CA CYS A 35 -1.72 -2.30 -0.56
C CYS A 35 -2.77 -2.12 -1.65
N ARG A 36 -2.95 -3.11 -2.51
CA ARG A 36 -3.94 -3.09 -3.59
C ARG A 36 -4.73 -4.40 -3.60
N SER A 37 -6.04 -4.32 -3.77
CA SER A 37 -6.86 -5.48 -4.16
C SER A 37 -6.55 -5.83 -5.61
N TRP A 38 -6.37 -7.12 -5.91
CA TRP A 38 -6.29 -7.59 -7.29
C TRP A 38 -7.47 -7.10 -8.11
#